data_AF-Q960M9-F1
#
_entry.id   AF-Q960M9-F1
#
_cell.length_a   1.000
_cell.length_b   1.000
_cell.length_c   1.000
_cell.angle_alpha   90.00
_cell.angle_beta   90.00
_cell.angle_gamma   90.00
#
_symmetry.space_group_name_H-M   'P 1'
#
loop_
_entity.id
_entity.type
_entity.pdbx_description
1 polymer ?
#
loop_
_entity_poly.entity_id
_entity_poly.type
_entity_poly.pdbx_seq_one_letter_code
_entity_poly.pdbx_strand_id
1 'polypeptide(L)'
;MATGANLTSGVAGGERRKSSVVEGFGIANNLARLTSMALAHLLYAPPSPKLPQYTPLRRAAIDLLGRGFTVWEPYLDVSKVLLGLLEISCEGKAVPNLNYKLPLTPQADACRTARHALRLIATARPAAFITTMAREVARYNTMQQNAQSINTPLTQSVLHKAKGEILQCVEMLIDKMQSEIAGLLVEVMDIALHCVDGNELKNRGLAELCPAICKFNQISHCAQTRRIAVGANSGNLAIYELRQNKCQMIPAHTHPITSLAFSPDGKYLVSYSCAENRLSFWQTSTGMFGLGQSQTRCTKGYSTAPIPDVSRLNPMRLAKLVWINNRTVTLMLADGSETRFNV
;
A
#
# COMPACT_ATOMS: atom_id res chain seq x y z
N MET A 1 -20.62 28.43 -60.47
CA MET A 1 -20.13 27.52 -61.52
C MET A 1 -18.66 27.84 -61.72
N ALA A 2 -17.77 27.05 -61.10
CA ALA A 2 -16.89 26.06 -61.76
C ALA A 2 -15.75 26.76 -62.53
N THR A 3 -14.45 26.50 -62.40
CA THR A 3 -13.55 25.51 -61.74
C THR A 3 -12.13 26.07 -62.03
N GLY A 4 -11.18 26.22 -61.10
CA GLY A 4 -10.25 25.18 -60.64
C GLY A 4 -8.90 25.21 -61.38
N ALA A 5 -7.78 25.45 -60.65
CA ALA A 5 -6.40 24.91 -60.84
C ALA A 5 -5.39 25.81 -60.10
N ASN A 6 -5.00 25.45 -58.87
CA ASN A 6 -3.80 24.67 -58.49
C ASN A 6 -2.47 25.46 -58.52
N LEU A 7 -2.15 26.04 -57.36
CA LEU A 7 -0.81 26.46 -56.95
C LEU A 7 -0.20 25.35 -56.09
N THR A 8 0.94 24.79 -56.51
CA THR A 8 1.81 23.99 -55.64
C THR A 8 3.08 24.79 -55.37
N SER A 9 3.27 25.20 -54.11
CA SER A 9 4.51 25.82 -53.63
C SER A 9 4.98 25.15 -52.34
N GLY A 10 6.21 24.64 -52.38
CA GLY A 10 7.22 24.87 -51.34
C GLY A 10 7.06 24.21 -49.97
N VAL A 11 7.71 23.06 -49.79
CA VAL A 11 8.64 22.69 -48.70
C VAL A 11 8.38 23.24 -47.29
N ALA A 12 8.13 22.31 -46.35
CA ALA A 12 8.68 22.42 -44.98
C ALA A 12 8.95 21.00 -44.44
N GLY A 13 10.23 20.62 -44.41
CA GLY A 13 10.70 19.40 -43.77
C GLY A 13 10.46 19.47 -42.27
N GLY A 14 9.46 18.74 -41.80
CA GLY A 14 9.27 18.47 -40.37
C GLY A 14 10.09 17.24 -39.99
N GLU A 15 11.30 17.45 -39.46
CA GLU A 15 12.02 16.43 -38.72
C GLU A 15 11.12 15.93 -37.57
N ARG A 16 10.52 14.75 -37.75
CA ARG A 16 9.93 14.00 -36.64
C ARG A 16 11.06 13.72 -35.66
N ARG A 17 11.01 14.37 -34.49
CA ARG A 17 11.83 14.02 -33.31
C ARG A 17 11.86 12.51 -33.18
N LYS A 18 13.02 11.89 -33.48
CA LYS A 18 13.25 10.47 -33.23
C LYS A 18 12.99 10.23 -31.75
N SER A 19 11.96 9.44 -31.43
CA SER A 19 11.70 8.98 -30.08
C SER A 19 12.98 8.32 -29.57
N SER A 20 13.50 8.76 -28.43
CA SER A 20 14.75 8.29 -27.83
C SER A 20 14.67 6.87 -27.26
N VAL A 21 13.77 6.04 -27.79
CA VAL A 21 13.74 4.61 -27.48
C VAL A 21 14.99 4.00 -28.12
N VAL A 22 15.95 3.66 -27.28
CA VAL A 22 17.18 2.94 -27.67
C VAL A 22 16.80 1.74 -28.53
N GLU A 23 17.43 1.60 -29.70
CA GLU A 23 17.26 0.46 -30.60
C GLU A 23 17.39 -0.86 -29.81
N GLY A 24 16.34 -1.68 -29.80
CA GLY A 24 16.30 -2.97 -29.08
C GLY A 24 15.21 -3.11 -28.01
N PHE A 25 14.51 -2.03 -27.64
CA PHE A 25 13.40 -2.07 -26.66
C PHE A 25 12.00 -2.00 -27.30
N GLY A 26 11.90 -2.21 -28.61
CA GLY A 26 10.62 -2.30 -29.33
C GLY A 26 10.02 -3.72 -29.35
N ILE A 27 8.73 -3.82 -29.68
CA ILE A 27 7.92 -5.06 -29.69
C ILE A 27 8.56 -6.21 -30.50
N ALA A 28 9.37 -5.88 -31.52
CA ALA A 28 10.02 -6.86 -32.40
C ALA A 28 11.31 -7.48 -31.81
N ASN A 29 11.91 -6.89 -30.75
CA ASN A 29 13.22 -7.30 -30.26
C ASN A 29 13.13 -7.79 -28.81
N ASN A 30 13.47 -9.06 -28.60
CA ASN A 30 13.22 -9.80 -27.35
C ASN A 30 14.19 -9.45 -26.20
N LEU A 31 14.97 -8.38 -26.35
CA LEU A 31 16.09 -8.04 -25.48
C LEU A 31 15.61 -7.73 -24.07
N ALA A 32 14.57 -6.90 -23.91
CA ALA A 32 14.06 -6.53 -22.59
C ALA A 32 13.61 -7.74 -21.75
N ARG A 33 12.94 -8.71 -22.39
CA ARG A 33 12.52 -9.96 -21.75
C ARG A 33 13.72 -10.84 -21.40
N LEU A 34 14.68 -11.02 -22.32
CA LEU A 34 15.86 -11.85 -22.05
C LEU A 34 16.75 -11.23 -20.96
N THR A 35 16.91 -9.92 -20.98
CA THR A 35 17.63 -9.17 -19.93
C THR A 35 16.93 -9.29 -18.59
N SER A 36 15.61 -9.08 -18.52
CA SER A 36 14.88 -9.21 -17.25
C SER A 36 14.95 -10.63 -16.68
N MET A 37 14.87 -11.66 -17.53
CA MET A 37 15.07 -13.05 -17.12
C MET A 37 16.48 -13.31 -16.57
N ALA A 38 17.52 -12.77 -17.22
CA ALA A 38 18.90 -12.90 -16.74
C ALA A 38 19.11 -12.19 -15.40
N LEU A 39 18.58 -10.97 -15.26
CA LEU A 39 18.63 -10.20 -14.02
C LEU A 39 17.91 -10.93 -12.87
N ALA A 40 16.70 -11.44 -13.13
CA ALA A 40 15.92 -12.22 -12.18
C ALA A 40 16.64 -13.52 -11.77
N HIS A 41 17.24 -14.22 -12.73
CA HIS A 41 18.04 -15.41 -12.45
C HIS A 41 19.22 -15.09 -11.50
N LEU A 42 19.93 -13.97 -11.72
CA LEU A 42 21.02 -13.54 -10.84
C LEU A 42 20.53 -13.17 -9.42
N LEU A 43 19.29 -12.70 -9.28
CA LEU A 43 18.70 -12.45 -7.97
C LEU A 43 18.34 -13.75 -7.25
N TYR A 44 17.70 -14.70 -7.93
CA TYR A 44 17.12 -15.90 -7.29
C TYR A 44 18.06 -17.10 -7.20
N ALA A 45 19.08 -17.17 -8.06
CA ALA A 45 19.92 -18.37 -8.13
C ALA A 45 20.59 -18.64 -6.78
N PRO A 46 20.55 -19.88 -6.26
CA PRO A 46 21.24 -20.21 -5.01
C PRO A 46 22.75 -19.97 -5.15
N PRO A 47 23.45 -19.68 -4.06
CA PRO A 47 24.90 -19.52 -4.11
C PRO A 47 25.56 -20.83 -4.53
N SER A 48 26.54 -20.73 -5.42
CA SER A 48 27.36 -21.85 -5.88
C SER A 48 28.82 -21.43 -5.97
N PRO A 49 29.78 -22.37 -6.08
CA PRO A 49 31.19 -22.02 -6.27
C PRO A 49 31.43 -21.11 -7.49
N LYS A 50 30.60 -21.24 -8.55
CA LYS A 50 30.67 -20.41 -9.77
C LYS A 50 29.94 -19.07 -9.63
N LEU A 51 28.96 -18.98 -8.75
CA LEU A 51 28.17 -17.77 -8.52
C LEU A 51 27.92 -17.57 -7.02
N PRO A 52 28.90 -17.06 -6.26
CA PRO A 52 28.76 -16.77 -4.84
C PRO A 52 27.61 -15.77 -4.57
N GLN A 53 27.14 -15.75 -3.32
CA GLN A 53 25.99 -14.92 -2.90
C GLN A 53 26.24 -13.41 -3.06
N TYR A 54 27.43 -12.93 -2.68
CA TYR A 54 27.76 -11.51 -2.70
C TYR A 54 28.85 -11.26 -3.75
N THR A 55 28.42 -11.01 -4.98
CA THR A 55 29.32 -10.68 -6.10
C THR A 55 28.94 -9.34 -6.74
N PRO A 56 29.89 -8.62 -7.36
CA PRO A 56 29.59 -7.42 -8.12
C PRO A 56 28.54 -7.64 -9.22
N LEU A 57 28.51 -8.84 -9.83
CA LEU A 57 27.52 -9.22 -10.84
C LEU A 57 26.09 -9.26 -10.29
N ARG A 58 25.86 -9.95 -9.16
CA ARG A 58 24.55 -9.98 -8.50
C ARG A 58 24.14 -8.58 -8.02
N ARG A 59 25.06 -7.80 -7.48
CA ARG A 59 24.81 -6.42 -7.07
C ARG A 59 24.39 -5.54 -8.26
N ALA A 60 25.07 -5.64 -9.39
CA ALA A 60 24.71 -4.93 -10.60
C ALA A 60 23.31 -5.33 -11.10
N ALA A 61 22.97 -6.63 -11.00
CA ALA A 61 21.63 -7.10 -11.33
C ALA A 61 20.55 -6.47 -10.45
N ILE A 62 20.78 -6.41 -9.13
CA ILE A 62 19.88 -5.75 -8.16
C ILE A 62 19.68 -4.27 -8.50
N ASP A 63 20.76 -3.53 -8.77
CA ASP A 63 20.68 -2.10 -9.10
C ASP A 63 19.88 -1.87 -10.41
N LEU A 64 20.13 -2.69 -11.44
CA LEU A 64 19.42 -2.63 -12.72
C LEU A 64 17.94 -3.01 -12.59
N LEU A 65 17.62 -4.00 -11.76
CA LEU A 65 16.22 -4.36 -11.44
C LEU A 65 15.50 -3.18 -10.79
N GLY A 66 16.14 -2.50 -9.84
CA GLY A 66 15.60 -1.33 -9.18
C GLY A 66 15.34 -0.15 -10.13
N ARG A 67 16.37 0.23 -10.89
CA ARG A 67 16.32 1.42 -11.78
C ARG A 67 15.42 1.24 -13.01
N GLY A 68 15.37 0.02 -13.55
CA GLY A 68 14.64 -0.28 -14.78
C GLY A 68 13.31 -1.00 -14.55
N PHE A 69 12.79 -1.07 -13.32
CA PHE A 69 11.65 -1.93 -12.98
C PHE A 69 10.46 -1.77 -13.92
N THR A 70 10.10 -0.56 -14.31
CA THR A 70 8.97 -0.28 -15.22
C THR A 70 9.15 -0.91 -16.61
N VAL A 71 10.39 -1.12 -17.05
CA VAL A 71 10.72 -1.82 -18.30
C VAL A 71 10.66 -3.34 -18.11
N TRP A 72 11.09 -3.82 -16.95
CA TRP A 72 11.21 -5.25 -16.66
C TRP A 72 9.89 -5.90 -16.21
N GLU A 73 9.03 -5.12 -15.53
CA GLU A 73 7.80 -5.57 -14.85
C GLU A 73 6.93 -6.52 -15.68
N PRO A 74 6.63 -6.27 -16.98
CA PRO A 74 5.78 -7.17 -17.78
C PRO A 74 6.32 -8.60 -17.94
N TYR A 75 7.61 -8.80 -17.65
CA TYR A 75 8.32 -10.06 -17.86
C TYR A 75 8.80 -10.70 -16.55
N LEU A 76 8.48 -10.10 -15.40
CA LEU A 76 8.95 -10.52 -14.09
C LEU A 76 7.81 -11.06 -13.21
N ASP A 77 8.16 -12.03 -12.38
CA ASP A 77 7.35 -12.36 -11.20
C ASP A 77 7.67 -11.34 -10.09
N VAL A 78 6.83 -10.30 -9.99
CA VAL A 78 7.02 -9.18 -9.04
C VAL A 78 7.14 -9.68 -7.61
N SER A 79 6.38 -10.72 -7.22
CA SER A 79 6.46 -11.29 -5.87
C SER A 79 7.85 -11.85 -5.59
N LYS A 80 8.40 -12.66 -6.51
CA LYS A 80 9.75 -13.21 -6.37
C LYS A 80 10.81 -12.12 -6.35
N VAL A 81 10.69 -11.07 -7.16
CA VAL A 81 11.65 -9.95 -7.17
C VAL A 81 11.66 -9.29 -5.79
N LEU A 82 10.48 -8.91 -5.29
CA LEU A 82 10.37 -8.20 -4.02
C LEU A 82 10.86 -9.06 -2.85
N LEU A 83 10.47 -10.34 -2.79
CA LEU A 83 10.96 -11.25 -1.75
C LEU A 83 12.47 -11.50 -1.84
N GLY A 84 13.04 -11.69 -3.03
CA GLY A 84 14.49 -11.85 -3.19
C GLY A 84 15.27 -10.61 -2.77
N LEU A 85 14.75 -9.41 -3.07
CA LEU A 85 15.35 -8.16 -2.60
C LEU A 85 15.21 -7.98 -1.08
N LEU A 86 14.07 -8.33 -0.51
CA LEU A 86 13.83 -8.29 0.94
C LEU A 86 14.75 -9.27 1.68
N GLU A 87 14.94 -10.47 1.15
CA GLU A 87 15.86 -11.46 1.70
C GLU A 87 17.28 -10.89 1.84
N ILE A 88 17.84 -10.36 0.74
CA ILE A 88 19.17 -9.73 0.74
C ILE A 88 19.21 -8.50 1.66
N SER A 89 18.13 -7.72 1.73
CA SER A 89 18.08 -6.51 2.56
C SER A 89 18.26 -6.77 4.07
N CYS A 90 17.91 -7.98 4.52
CA CYS A 90 17.89 -8.39 5.92
C CYS A 90 19.13 -9.17 6.38
N GLU A 91 20.04 -9.52 5.47
CA GLU A 91 21.21 -10.36 5.80
C GLU A 91 22.37 -9.58 6.47
N GLY A 92 22.40 -8.26 6.35
CA GLY A 92 23.48 -7.41 6.85
C GLY A 92 23.07 -6.49 8.01
N LYS A 93 24.03 -6.21 8.91
CA LYS A 93 23.87 -5.16 9.94
C LYS A 93 23.64 -3.80 9.25
N ALA A 94 22.70 -3.01 9.77
CA ALA A 94 22.42 -1.67 9.26
C ALA A 94 23.70 -0.80 9.28
N VAL A 95 24.07 -0.24 8.13
CA VAL A 95 25.19 0.72 8.03
C VAL A 95 24.66 2.09 8.48
N PRO A 96 25.16 2.69 9.58
CA PRO A 96 24.51 3.86 10.19
C PRO A 96 24.65 5.17 9.40
N ASN A 97 25.75 5.36 8.65
CA ASN A 97 26.01 6.59 7.90
C ASN A 97 26.96 6.37 6.71
N LEU A 98 27.10 7.39 5.84
CA LEU A 98 27.89 7.35 4.60
C LEU A 98 29.40 7.07 4.83
N ASN A 99 29.91 7.36 6.02
CA ASN A 99 31.33 7.30 6.36
C ASN A 99 31.69 6.10 7.26
N TYR A 100 30.72 5.27 7.65
CA TYR A 100 30.97 4.15 8.56
C TYR A 100 31.61 2.99 7.79
N LYS A 101 32.91 2.77 8.05
CA LYS A 101 33.68 1.61 7.58
C LYS A 101 33.64 1.41 6.06
N LEU A 102 34.03 2.43 5.30
CA LEU A 102 34.41 2.25 3.90
C LEU A 102 35.80 1.59 3.80
N PRO A 103 36.01 0.66 2.86
CA PRO A 103 35.02 0.10 1.94
C PRO A 103 34.05 -0.86 2.64
N LEU A 104 32.78 -0.84 2.22
CA LEU A 104 31.77 -1.77 2.72
C LEU A 104 32.15 -3.22 2.37
N THR A 105 31.75 -4.16 3.23
CA THR A 105 31.83 -5.58 2.87
C THR A 105 30.90 -5.86 1.68
N PRO A 106 31.20 -6.86 0.82
CA PRO A 106 30.32 -7.22 -0.30
C PRO A 106 28.87 -7.49 0.13
N GLN A 107 28.68 -8.07 1.32
CA GLN A 107 27.36 -8.28 1.92
C GLN A 107 26.67 -6.96 2.29
N ALA A 108 27.35 -6.04 2.98
CA ALA A 108 26.77 -4.76 3.38
C ALA A 108 26.40 -3.91 2.16
N ASP A 109 27.22 -3.94 1.10
CA ASP A 109 26.95 -3.24 -0.16
C ASP A 109 25.76 -3.86 -0.91
N ALA A 110 25.65 -5.19 -0.94
CA ALA A 110 24.48 -5.87 -1.50
C ALA A 110 23.18 -5.53 -0.74
N CYS A 111 23.21 -5.54 0.59
CA CYS A 111 22.07 -5.16 1.44
C CYS A 111 21.61 -3.73 1.14
N ARG A 112 22.56 -2.79 1.09
CA ARG A 112 22.29 -1.38 0.75
C ARG A 112 21.68 -1.24 -0.63
N THR A 113 22.24 -1.94 -1.62
CA THR A 113 21.77 -1.90 -3.01
C THR A 113 20.36 -2.50 -3.13
N ALA A 114 20.07 -3.58 -2.42
CA ALA A 114 18.74 -4.19 -2.37
C ALA A 114 17.69 -3.27 -1.74
N ARG A 115 17.99 -2.61 -0.61
CA ARG A 115 17.10 -1.59 -0.01
C ARG A 115 16.86 -0.42 -0.96
N HIS A 116 17.89 0.02 -1.67
CA HIS A 116 17.74 1.08 -2.66
C HIS A 116 16.85 0.64 -3.83
N ALA A 117 17.06 -0.56 -4.36
CA ALA A 117 16.24 -1.13 -5.43
C ALA A 117 14.77 -1.29 -5.01
N LEU A 118 14.51 -1.77 -3.79
CA LEU A 118 13.15 -1.84 -3.22
C LEU A 118 12.46 -0.48 -3.21
N ARG A 119 13.16 0.56 -2.75
CA ARG A 119 12.63 1.93 -2.73
C ARG A 119 12.33 2.44 -4.14
N LEU A 120 13.24 2.20 -5.10
CA LEU A 120 13.03 2.57 -6.50
C LEU A 120 11.79 1.89 -7.08
N ILE A 121 11.67 0.57 -6.91
CA ILE A 121 10.51 -0.22 -7.37
C ILE A 121 9.23 0.30 -6.74
N ALA A 122 9.23 0.45 -5.41
CA ALA A 122 8.08 0.95 -4.66
C ALA A 122 7.61 2.31 -5.18
N THR A 123 8.53 3.28 -5.37
CA THR A 123 8.16 4.61 -5.88
C THR A 123 7.79 4.63 -7.37
N ALA A 124 8.31 3.70 -8.16
CA ALA A 124 8.00 3.62 -9.58
C ALA A 124 6.61 3.04 -9.84
N ARG A 125 6.18 2.07 -9.02
CA ARG A 125 4.88 1.39 -9.12
C ARG A 125 4.29 1.09 -7.72
N PRO A 126 3.80 2.10 -6.98
CA PRO A 126 3.31 1.92 -5.61
C PRO A 126 2.19 0.89 -5.50
N ALA A 127 1.23 0.93 -6.42
CA ALA A 127 0.14 -0.03 -6.44
C ALA A 127 0.63 -1.48 -6.63
N ALA A 128 1.59 -1.72 -7.51
CA ALA A 128 2.15 -3.04 -7.73
C ALA A 128 2.88 -3.54 -6.47
N PHE A 129 3.65 -2.66 -5.80
CA PHE A 129 4.33 -2.98 -4.55
C PHE A 129 3.35 -3.35 -3.43
N ILE A 130 2.38 -2.46 -3.13
CA ILE A 130 1.42 -2.64 -2.03
C ILE A 130 0.54 -3.88 -2.26
N THR A 131 -0.06 -4.03 -3.44
CA THR A 131 -0.93 -5.19 -3.71
C THR A 131 -0.18 -6.51 -3.70
N THR A 132 1.09 -6.52 -4.13
CA THR A 132 1.94 -7.73 -4.06
C THR A 132 2.29 -8.07 -2.62
N MET A 133 2.69 -7.08 -1.80
CA MET A 133 3.00 -7.31 -0.39
C MET A 133 1.77 -7.76 0.41
N ALA A 134 0.60 -7.17 0.18
CA ALA A 134 -0.64 -7.60 0.81
C ALA A 134 -1.00 -9.05 0.42
N ARG A 135 -0.77 -9.44 -0.85
CA ARG A 135 -0.94 -10.83 -1.29
C ARG A 135 0.01 -11.79 -0.58
N GLU A 136 1.27 -11.42 -0.40
CA GLU A 136 2.24 -12.23 0.36
C GLU A 136 1.87 -12.33 1.85
N VAL A 137 1.36 -11.25 2.45
CA VAL A 137 0.81 -11.28 3.81
C VAL A 137 -0.38 -12.22 3.92
N ALA A 138 -1.31 -12.20 2.97
CA ALA A 138 -2.43 -13.12 2.94
C ALA A 138 -1.96 -14.58 2.82
N ARG A 139 -0.98 -14.86 1.95
CA ARG A 139 -0.36 -16.19 1.83
C ARG A 139 0.29 -16.64 3.14
N TYR A 140 1.05 -15.76 3.79
CA TYR A 140 1.68 -16.01 5.08
C TYR A 140 0.64 -16.34 6.16
N ASN A 141 -0.44 -15.57 6.25
CA ASN A 141 -1.50 -15.78 7.24
C ASN A 141 -2.21 -17.13 7.04
N THR A 142 -2.48 -17.52 5.79
CA THR A 142 -3.03 -18.84 5.48
C THR A 142 -2.08 -19.96 5.88
N MET A 143 -0.77 -19.80 5.62
CA MET A 143 0.24 -20.76 6.07
C MET A 143 0.31 -20.84 7.59
N GLN A 144 0.17 -19.72 8.31
CA GLN A 144 0.16 -19.67 9.77
C GLN A 144 -1.03 -20.41 10.37
N GLN A 145 -2.22 -20.29 9.79
CA GLN A 145 -3.39 -21.04 10.22
C GLN A 145 -3.21 -22.55 10.01
N ASN A 146 -2.50 -22.93 8.94
CA ASN A 146 -2.21 -24.34 8.61
C ASN A 146 -0.91 -24.87 9.25
N ALA A 147 -0.12 -24.05 9.94
CA ALA A 147 1.20 -24.45 10.45
C ALA A 147 1.14 -25.55 11.53
N GLN A 148 -0.02 -25.75 12.18
CA GLN A 148 -0.20 -26.87 13.10
C GLN A 148 -0.19 -28.24 12.38
N SER A 149 -0.46 -28.28 11.07
CA SER A 149 -0.40 -29.52 10.28
C SER A 149 0.92 -29.66 9.49
N ILE A 150 1.65 -28.58 9.27
CA ILE A 150 2.89 -28.55 8.48
C ILE A 150 3.98 -27.94 9.35
N ASN A 151 4.89 -28.77 9.83
CA ASN A 151 5.96 -28.46 10.79
C ASN A 151 7.04 -27.48 10.23
N THR A 152 6.62 -26.37 9.62
CA THR A 152 7.46 -25.40 8.91
C THR A 152 7.68 -24.17 9.81
N PRO A 153 8.94 -23.80 10.11
CA PRO A 153 9.23 -22.65 10.96
C PRO A 153 8.97 -21.32 10.22
N LEU A 154 7.78 -20.74 10.42
CA LEU A 154 7.37 -19.46 9.80
C LEU A 154 8.26 -18.27 10.17
N THR A 155 8.94 -18.34 11.31
CA THR A 155 9.93 -17.34 11.76
C THR A 155 11.13 -17.24 10.82
N GLN A 156 11.39 -18.27 10.00
CA GLN A 156 12.46 -18.25 9.01
C GLN A 156 12.05 -17.62 7.68
N SER A 157 10.75 -17.37 7.46
CA SER A 157 10.26 -16.76 6.22
C SER A 157 10.84 -15.37 6.02
N VAL A 158 11.08 -15.03 4.75
CA VAL A 158 11.59 -13.70 4.36
C VAL A 158 10.64 -12.60 4.84
N LEU A 159 9.33 -12.80 4.67
CA LEU A 159 8.31 -11.83 5.08
C LEU A 159 8.39 -11.51 6.58
N HIS A 160 8.58 -12.54 7.42
CA HIS A 160 8.73 -12.35 8.86
C HIS A 160 10.02 -11.59 9.23
N LYS A 161 11.14 -11.92 8.59
CA LYS A 161 12.43 -11.25 8.82
C LYS A 161 12.44 -9.80 8.32
N ALA A 162 11.68 -9.51 7.27
CA ALA A 162 11.72 -8.24 6.57
C ALA A 162 10.66 -7.22 7.02
N LYS A 163 9.89 -7.50 8.09
CA LYS A 163 8.84 -6.60 8.62
C LYS A 163 9.28 -5.14 8.75
N GLY A 164 10.49 -4.90 9.26
CA GLY A 164 11.03 -3.55 9.43
C GLY A 164 11.26 -2.82 8.11
N GLU A 165 11.85 -3.48 7.11
CA GLU A 165 12.11 -2.88 5.80
C GLU A 165 10.81 -2.68 5.00
N ILE A 166 9.85 -3.60 5.13
CA ILE A 166 8.51 -3.48 4.54
C ILE A 166 7.81 -2.24 5.12
N LEU A 167 7.78 -2.09 6.44
CA LEU A 167 7.13 -0.95 7.09
C LEU A 167 7.78 0.38 6.68
N GLN A 168 9.11 0.45 6.60
CA GLN A 168 9.82 1.64 6.11
C GLN A 168 9.45 1.98 4.66
N CYS A 169 9.27 0.99 3.79
CA CYS A 169 8.82 1.23 2.42
C CYS A 169 7.39 1.77 2.39
N VAL A 170 6.48 1.20 3.20
CA VAL A 170 5.09 1.67 3.33
C VAL A 170 5.03 3.10 3.85
N GLU A 171 5.77 3.43 4.91
CA GLU A 171 5.84 4.79 5.46
C GLU A 171 6.38 5.80 4.43
N MET A 172 7.44 5.43 3.71
CA MET A 172 8.00 6.25 2.65
C MET A 172 7.00 6.49 1.51
N LEU A 173 6.22 5.48 1.13
CA LEU A 173 5.17 5.62 0.13
C LEU A 173 4.02 6.50 0.63
N ILE A 174 3.60 6.36 1.89
CA ILE A 174 2.61 7.25 2.49
C ILE A 174 3.10 8.69 2.44
N ASP A 175 4.36 8.96 2.80
CA ASP A 175 4.85 10.34 2.83
C ASP A 175 5.01 10.96 1.44
N LYS A 176 5.44 10.17 0.44
CA LYS A 176 5.73 10.68 -0.91
C LYS A 176 4.56 10.60 -1.89
N MET A 177 3.63 9.67 -1.70
CA MET A 177 2.63 9.27 -2.71
C MET A 177 1.23 9.10 -2.10
N GLN A 178 0.86 9.99 -1.18
CA GLN A 178 -0.42 9.95 -0.44
C GLN A 178 -1.65 9.66 -1.31
N SER A 179 -1.76 10.31 -2.48
CA SER A 179 -2.92 10.15 -3.36
C SER A 179 -3.04 8.75 -3.93
N GLU A 180 -1.93 8.09 -4.27
CA GLU A 180 -1.95 6.71 -4.78
C GLU A 180 -2.25 5.74 -3.65
N ILE A 181 -1.68 5.99 -2.46
CA ILE A 181 -1.84 5.14 -1.28
C ILE A 181 -3.24 5.23 -0.67
N ALA A 182 -3.92 6.37 -0.78
CA ALA A 182 -5.32 6.54 -0.36
C ALA A 182 -6.27 5.52 -1.02
N GLY A 183 -5.94 5.06 -2.23
CA GLY A 183 -6.71 4.04 -2.94
C GLY A 183 -6.53 2.61 -2.42
N LEU A 184 -5.52 2.37 -1.59
CA LEU A 184 -5.01 1.04 -1.21
C LEU A 184 -4.89 0.87 0.31
N LEU A 185 -5.67 1.63 1.08
CA LEU A 185 -5.51 1.68 2.54
C LEU A 185 -5.83 0.37 3.25
N VAL A 186 -6.67 -0.49 2.66
CA VAL A 186 -6.98 -1.81 3.21
C VAL A 186 -5.74 -2.70 3.12
N GLU A 187 -5.10 -2.75 1.95
CA GLU A 187 -3.86 -3.48 1.72
C GLU A 187 -2.71 -2.95 2.58
N VAL A 188 -2.60 -1.62 2.70
CA VAL A 188 -1.64 -0.96 3.59
C VAL A 188 -1.86 -1.37 5.04
N MET A 189 -3.11 -1.43 5.50
CA MET A 189 -3.44 -1.86 6.85
C MET A 189 -3.10 -3.33 7.06
N ASP A 190 -3.40 -4.21 6.11
CA ASP A 190 -3.03 -5.64 6.18
C ASP A 190 -1.52 -5.82 6.35
N ILE A 191 -0.73 -5.08 5.56
CA ILE A 191 0.73 -5.07 5.65
C ILE A 191 1.19 -4.54 7.01
N ALA A 192 0.64 -3.42 7.48
CA ALA A 192 1.01 -2.82 8.75
C ALA A 192 0.71 -3.76 9.93
N LEU A 193 -0.47 -4.38 9.96
CA LEU A 193 -0.85 -5.33 11.00
C LEU A 193 0.02 -6.60 10.99
N HIS A 194 0.53 -7.01 9.82
CA HIS A 194 1.52 -8.08 9.75
C HIS A 194 2.88 -7.65 10.33
N CYS A 195 3.32 -6.42 10.04
CA CYS A 195 4.65 -5.93 10.41
C CYS A 195 4.77 -5.53 11.88
N VAL A 196 3.68 -5.09 12.49
CA VAL A 196 3.64 -4.63 13.89
C VAL A 196 3.39 -5.79 14.85
N ASP A 197 3.99 -5.73 16.04
CA ASP A 197 3.67 -6.68 17.11
C ASP A 197 2.24 -6.48 17.63
N GLY A 198 1.47 -7.57 17.68
CA GLY A 198 0.06 -7.51 18.05
C GLY A 198 -0.18 -7.13 19.51
N ASN A 199 0.77 -7.36 20.42
CA ASN A 199 0.65 -6.95 21.83
C ASN A 199 1.00 -5.47 21.98
N GLU A 200 2.07 -5.01 21.34
CA GLU A 200 2.40 -3.59 21.27
C GLU A 200 1.21 -2.79 20.69
N LEU A 201 0.59 -3.26 19.61
CA LEU A 201 -0.55 -2.60 18.98
C LEU A 201 -1.75 -2.48 19.93
N LYS A 202 -2.00 -3.51 20.76
CA LYS A 202 -3.09 -3.48 21.74
C LYS A 202 -2.83 -2.52 22.90
N ASN A 203 -1.56 -2.29 23.24
CA ASN A 203 -1.17 -1.49 24.42
C ASN A 203 -0.93 -0.01 24.06
N ARG A 204 -0.22 0.24 22.97
CA ARG A 204 0.23 1.58 22.52
C ARG A 204 -0.70 2.17 21.45
N GLY A 205 -1.36 1.31 20.69
CA GLY A 205 -2.30 1.70 19.65
C GLY A 205 -1.65 2.09 18.33
N LEU A 206 -2.48 2.19 17.29
CA LEU A 206 -2.03 2.41 15.92
C LEU A 206 -1.31 3.75 15.72
N ALA A 207 -1.75 4.82 16.40
CA ALA A 207 -1.19 6.15 16.22
C ALA A 207 0.27 6.26 16.67
N GLU A 208 0.69 5.47 17.66
CA GLU A 208 2.06 5.45 18.15
C GLU A 208 2.96 4.57 17.29
N LEU A 209 2.45 3.42 16.83
CA LEU A 209 3.24 2.43 16.09
C LEU A 209 3.31 2.70 14.58
N CYS A 210 2.27 3.31 14.00
CA CYS A 210 2.18 3.63 12.57
C CYS A 210 1.53 5.02 12.36
N PRO A 211 2.16 6.11 12.85
CA PRO A 211 1.59 7.46 12.78
C PRO A 211 1.29 7.92 11.35
N ALA A 212 2.06 7.46 10.36
CA ALA A 212 1.87 7.81 8.94
C ALA A 212 0.48 7.37 8.42
N ILE A 213 0.02 6.18 8.82
CA ILE A 213 -1.27 5.62 8.40
C ILE A 213 -2.43 6.40 9.04
N CYS A 214 -2.25 6.97 10.22
CA CYS A 214 -3.28 7.76 10.89
C CYS A 214 -3.48 9.16 10.29
N LYS A 215 -2.69 9.56 9.28
CA LYS A 215 -2.92 10.81 8.52
C LYS A 215 -4.17 10.73 7.64
N PHE A 216 -4.68 9.53 7.36
CA PHE A 216 -5.84 9.34 6.51
C PHE A 216 -7.15 9.40 7.30
N ASN A 217 -8.05 10.30 6.93
CA ASN A 217 -9.39 10.40 7.53
C ASN A 217 -10.25 9.15 7.29
N GLN A 218 -9.84 8.28 6.35
CA GLN A 218 -10.44 6.98 6.05
C GLN A 218 -10.02 5.89 7.06
N ILE A 219 -9.26 6.22 8.10
CA ILE A 219 -8.79 5.26 9.10
C ILE A 219 -9.18 5.73 10.49
N SER A 220 -9.76 4.84 11.28
CA SER A 220 -10.11 5.12 12.67
C SER A 220 -9.75 3.94 13.57
N HIS A 221 -9.11 4.21 14.69
CA HIS A 221 -8.75 3.20 15.69
C HIS A 221 -9.49 3.47 17.00
N CYS A 222 -10.23 2.47 17.48
CA CYS A 222 -10.84 2.48 18.80
C CYS A 222 -10.05 1.55 19.73
N ALA A 223 -9.17 2.13 20.55
CA ALA A 223 -8.33 1.36 21.49
C ALA A 223 -9.16 0.60 22.52
N GLN A 224 -10.26 1.19 23.01
CA GLN A 224 -11.15 0.57 24.01
C GLN A 224 -11.77 -0.74 23.49
N THR A 225 -12.26 -0.74 22.25
CA THR A 225 -12.85 -1.95 21.66
C THR A 225 -11.82 -2.83 20.97
N ARG A 226 -10.59 -2.34 20.78
CA ARG A 226 -9.50 -2.96 20.01
C ARG A 226 -9.91 -3.23 18.57
N ARG A 227 -10.53 -2.23 17.95
CA ARG A 227 -10.99 -2.28 16.56
C ARG A 227 -10.35 -1.17 15.73
N ILE A 228 -9.98 -1.51 14.50
CA ILE A 228 -9.55 -0.55 13.48
C ILE A 228 -10.56 -0.61 12.35
N ALA A 229 -10.99 0.54 11.86
CA ALA A 229 -11.84 0.69 10.71
C ALA A 229 -11.04 1.36 9.59
N VAL A 230 -11.14 0.81 8.37
CA VAL A 230 -10.52 1.36 7.16
C VAL A 230 -11.57 1.47 6.07
N GLY A 231 -11.64 2.63 5.43
CA GLY A 231 -12.54 2.90 4.33
C GLY A 231 -11.84 2.66 3.01
N ALA A 232 -12.40 1.77 2.18
CA ALA A 232 -11.85 1.44 0.88
C ALA A 232 -12.32 2.42 -0.21
N ASN A 233 -11.52 2.51 -1.27
CA ASN A 233 -11.90 3.24 -2.48
C ASN A 233 -13.11 2.62 -3.20
N SER A 234 -13.41 1.33 -2.97
CA SER A 234 -14.58 0.66 -3.51
C SER A 234 -15.88 0.94 -2.75
N GLY A 235 -15.84 1.74 -1.67
CA GLY A 235 -17.00 1.97 -0.79
C GLY A 235 -17.20 0.90 0.28
N ASN A 236 -16.35 -0.14 0.29
CA ASN A 236 -16.34 -1.13 1.37
C ASN A 236 -15.69 -0.58 2.64
N LEU A 237 -16.20 -1.03 3.78
CA LEU A 237 -15.66 -0.78 5.10
C LEU A 237 -14.98 -2.06 5.62
N ALA A 238 -13.68 -1.98 5.89
CA ALA A 238 -12.91 -3.03 6.53
C ALA A 238 -12.87 -2.80 8.04
N ILE A 239 -13.36 -3.76 8.82
CA ILE A 239 -13.33 -3.74 10.29
C ILE A 239 -12.39 -4.83 10.79
N TYR A 240 -11.26 -4.41 11.35
CA TYR A 240 -10.26 -5.28 11.96
C TYR A 240 -10.53 -5.43 13.46
N GLU A 241 -10.78 -6.65 13.91
CA GLU A 241 -10.95 -6.99 15.31
C GLU A 241 -9.65 -7.62 15.86
N LEU A 242 -8.86 -6.80 16.56
CA LEU A 242 -7.50 -7.16 16.98
C LEU A 242 -7.44 -8.26 18.05
N ARG A 243 -8.57 -8.56 18.70
CA ARG A 243 -8.67 -9.68 19.67
C ARG A 243 -8.75 -11.02 18.97
N GLN A 244 -9.56 -11.11 17.90
CA GLN A 244 -9.81 -12.35 17.17
C GLN A 244 -8.90 -12.51 15.95
N ASN A 245 -8.12 -11.47 15.62
CA ASN A 245 -7.34 -11.39 14.39
C ASN A 245 -8.20 -11.66 13.14
N LYS A 246 -9.39 -11.04 13.10
CA LYS A 246 -10.35 -11.16 12.01
C LYS A 246 -10.57 -9.81 11.34
N CYS A 247 -10.79 -9.84 10.04
CA CYS A 247 -11.24 -8.69 9.26
C CYS A 247 -12.63 -8.99 8.69
N GLN A 248 -13.57 -8.05 8.87
CA GLN A 248 -14.89 -8.09 8.25
C GLN A 248 -14.95 -7.01 7.16
N MET A 249 -15.30 -7.40 5.94
CA MET A 249 -15.59 -6.47 4.84
C MET A 249 -17.10 -6.24 4.73
N ILE A 250 -17.51 -4.98 4.72
CA ILE A 250 -18.92 -4.57 4.73
C ILE A 250 -19.17 -3.61 3.57
N PRO A 251 -20.15 -3.86 2.69
CA PRO A 251 -20.56 -2.89 1.69
C PRO A 251 -21.25 -1.71 2.39
N ALA A 252 -20.52 -0.61 2.55
CA ALA A 252 -21.01 0.55 3.30
C ALA A 252 -21.54 1.65 2.38
N HIS A 253 -20.90 1.79 1.23
CA HIS A 253 -21.08 2.86 0.26
C HIS A 253 -20.89 2.28 -1.16
N THR A 254 -21.45 2.93 -2.18
CA THR A 254 -21.26 2.61 -3.61
C THR A 254 -20.09 3.36 -4.23
N HIS A 255 -19.49 4.31 -3.51
CA HIS A 255 -18.40 5.19 -3.88
C HIS A 255 -17.34 5.25 -2.76
N PRO A 256 -16.13 5.80 -3.02
CA PRO A 256 -15.05 5.85 -2.04
C PRO A 256 -15.49 6.41 -0.69
N ILE A 257 -15.16 5.69 0.39
CA ILE A 257 -15.30 6.24 1.73
C ILE A 257 -14.24 7.32 1.89
N THR A 258 -14.64 8.52 2.30
CA THR A 258 -13.75 9.69 2.42
C THR A 258 -13.40 10.01 3.87
N SER A 259 -14.25 9.65 4.83
CA SER A 259 -13.97 9.81 6.25
C SER A 259 -14.63 8.73 7.09
N LEU A 260 -13.96 8.34 8.18
CA LEU A 260 -14.42 7.41 9.21
C LEU A 260 -14.07 7.94 10.60
N ALA A 261 -14.96 7.71 11.57
CA ALA A 261 -14.65 7.99 12.97
C ALA A 261 -15.42 7.09 13.93
N PHE A 262 -14.71 6.37 14.79
CA PHE A 262 -15.31 5.75 15.97
C PHE A 262 -15.74 6.79 16.98
N SER A 263 -16.90 6.56 17.58
CA SER A 263 -17.35 7.28 18.78
C SER A 263 -16.37 7.07 19.95
N PRO A 264 -16.27 8.02 20.89
CA PRO A 264 -15.35 7.91 22.02
C PRO A 264 -15.59 6.68 22.89
N ASP A 265 -16.85 6.24 23.05
CA ASP A 265 -17.22 5.02 23.77
C ASP A 265 -17.14 3.73 22.93
N GLY A 266 -16.77 3.85 21.65
CA GLY A 266 -16.59 2.74 20.73
C GLY A 266 -17.86 1.99 20.32
N LYS A 267 -19.05 2.48 20.70
CA LYS A 267 -20.32 1.81 20.37
C LYS A 267 -20.72 2.02 18.91
N TYR A 268 -20.41 3.20 18.40
CA TYR A 268 -20.73 3.62 17.04
C TYR A 268 -19.47 3.89 16.22
N LEU A 269 -19.60 3.64 14.93
CA LEU A 269 -18.68 4.09 13.89
C LEU A 269 -19.50 4.90 12.89
N VAL A 270 -18.94 5.99 12.39
CA VAL A 270 -19.55 6.77 11.31
C VAL A 270 -18.67 6.69 10.09
N SER A 271 -19.26 6.45 8.93
CA SER A 271 -18.64 6.53 7.61
C SER A 271 -19.27 7.63 6.78
N TYR A 272 -18.48 8.25 5.91
CA TYR A 272 -18.95 9.27 4.98
C TYR A 272 -18.36 9.08 3.59
N SER A 273 -19.23 9.13 2.58
CA SER A 273 -18.87 9.17 1.16
C SER A 273 -19.27 10.53 0.59
N CYS A 274 -18.26 11.32 0.20
CA CYS A 274 -18.46 12.63 -0.39
C CYS A 274 -19.14 12.54 -1.76
N ALA A 275 -18.84 11.52 -2.57
CA ALA A 275 -19.43 11.37 -3.90
C ALA A 275 -20.91 10.91 -3.85
N GLU A 276 -21.31 10.20 -2.80
CA GLU A 276 -22.72 9.86 -2.55
C GLU A 276 -23.46 10.94 -1.77
N ASN A 277 -22.75 11.92 -1.22
CA ASN A 277 -23.25 12.86 -0.23
C ASN A 277 -23.96 12.14 0.93
N ARG A 278 -23.40 11.01 1.40
CA ARG A 278 -24.08 10.14 2.37
C ARG A 278 -23.20 9.83 3.56
N LEU A 279 -23.78 10.02 4.74
CA LEU A 279 -23.21 9.62 6.03
C LEU A 279 -24.00 8.41 6.58
N SER A 280 -23.29 7.42 7.11
CA SER A 280 -23.89 6.20 7.67
C SER A 280 -23.33 5.93 9.07
N PHE A 281 -24.22 5.64 10.02
CA PHE A 281 -23.89 5.18 11.37
C PHE A 281 -23.93 3.66 11.42
N TRP A 282 -22.95 3.09 12.09
CA TRP A 282 -22.74 1.66 12.23
C TRP A 282 -22.66 1.28 13.69
N GLN A 283 -23.28 0.17 14.05
CA GLN A 283 -23.16 -0.43 15.38
C GLN A 283 -22.70 -1.87 15.23
N THR A 284 -21.76 -2.27 16.07
CA THR A 284 -21.28 -3.66 16.13
C THR A 284 -21.82 -4.31 17.39
N SER A 285 -22.62 -5.36 17.21
CA SER A 285 -23.04 -6.25 18.29
C SER A 285 -22.14 -7.47 18.32
N THR A 286 -21.54 -7.75 19.47
CA THR A 286 -20.93 -9.05 19.77
C THR A 286 -21.99 -9.98 20.34
N GLY A 287 -21.91 -11.28 20.06
CA GLY A 287 -22.81 -12.26 20.67
C GLY A 287 -22.76 -12.24 22.21
N MET A 288 -23.81 -12.74 22.86
CA MET A 288 -23.86 -12.81 24.33
C MET A 288 -22.62 -13.53 24.86
N PHE A 289 -21.93 -12.93 25.83
CA PHE A 289 -20.67 -13.44 26.40
C PHE A 289 -19.50 -13.63 25.41
N GLY A 290 -19.51 -12.95 24.25
CA GLY A 290 -18.50 -13.12 23.21
C GLY A 290 -18.65 -14.42 22.41
N LEU A 291 -19.70 -15.20 22.68
CA LEU A 291 -20.08 -16.38 21.92
C LEU A 291 -20.97 -15.95 20.75
N GLY A 292 -20.42 -15.98 19.55
CA GLY A 292 -21.12 -15.62 18.31
C GLY A 292 -20.29 -14.70 17.42
N GLN A 293 -20.61 -14.68 16.12
CA GLN A 293 -19.93 -13.78 15.19
C GLN A 293 -20.30 -12.34 15.49
N SER A 294 -19.29 -11.48 15.55
CA SER A 294 -19.45 -10.03 15.61
C SER A 294 -20.18 -9.58 14.35
N GLN A 295 -21.29 -8.86 14.51
CA GLN A 295 -22.04 -8.32 13.38
C GLN A 295 -22.10 -6.80 13.48
N THR A 296 -21.58 -6.15 12.44
CA THR A 296 -21.69 -4.71 12.26
C THR A 296 -22.79 -4.41 11.26
N ARG A 297 -23.75 -3.56 11.64
CA ARG A 297 -24.91 -3.19 10.82
C ARG A 297 -25.08 -1.68 10.78
N CYS A 298 -25.59 -1.18 9.65
CA CYS A 298 -25.98 0.21 9.51
C CYS A 298 -27.25 0.47 10.32
N THR A 299 -27.20 1.43 11.24
CA THR A 299 -28.36 1.80 12.09
C THR A 299 -29.08 3.02 11.56
N LYS A 300 -28.35 3.95 10.92
CA LYS A 300 -28.91 5.21 10.44
C LYS A 300 -28.10 5.75 9.27
N GLY A 301 -28.77 6.40 8.32
CA GLY A 301 -28.13 7.09 7.21
C GLY A 301 -28.69 8.50 7.05
N TYR A 302 -27.84 9.43 6.62
CA TYR A 302 -28.20 10.81 6.35
C TYR A 302 -27.66 11.23 4.99
N SER A 303 -28.51 11.91 4.21
CA SER A 303 -28.06 12.67 3.05
C SER A 303 -27.47 14.00 3.51
N THR A 304 -26.43 14.44 2.83
CA THR A 304 -25.70 15.69 3.09
C THR A 304 -25.77 16.59 1.86
N ALA A 305 -25.49 17.88 2.02
CA ALA A 305 -25.42 18.78 0.88
C ALA A 305 -24.25 18.39 -0.04
N PRO A 306 -24.41 18.46 -1.36
CA PRO A 306 -23.32 18.21 -2.29
C PRO A 306 -22.25 19.27 -2.20
N ILE A 307 -20.99 18.86 -2.23
CA ILE A 307 -19.86 19.77 -2.41
C ILE A 307 -19.67 20.00 -3.92
N PRO A 308 -19.67 21.24 -4.42
CA PRO A 308 -19.32 21.53 -5.81
C PRO A 308 -17.88 21.12 -6.12
N ASP A 309 -17.61 20.60 -7.33
CA ASP A 309 -16.26 20.34 -7.86
C ASP A 309 -15.34 19.45 -6.98
N VAL A 310 -15.88 18.41 -6.33
CA VAL A 310 -15.13 17.44 -5.49
C VAL A 310 -13.85 16.93 -6.15
N SER A 311 -13.88 16.71 -7.47
CA SER A 311 -12.74 16.18 -8.24
C SER A 311 -11.53 17.11 -8.29
N ARG A 312 -11.69 18.41 -8.03
CA ARG A 312 -10.59 19.39 -8.00
C ARG A 312 -9.93 19.52 -6.63
N LEU A 313 -10.57 18.97 -5.60
CA LEU A 313 -10.12 19.08 -4.21
C LEU A 313 -9.21 17.90 -3.86
N ASN A 314 -8.32 18.11 -2.88
CA ASN A 314 -7.47 17.05 -2.38
C ASN A 314 -8.34 15.98 -1.68
N PRO A 315 -8.36 14.72 -2.17
CA PRO A 315 -9.17 13.64 -1.60
C PRO A 315 -8.97 13.47 -0.08
N MET A 316 -7.75 13.73 0.39
CA MET A 316 -7.35 13.64 1.79
C MET A 316 -7.99 14.68 2.71
N ARG A 317 -8.51 15.77 2.13
CA ARG A 317 -9.07 16.91 2.87
C ARG A 317 -10.54 17.14 2.58
N LEU A 318 -11.20 16.21 1.86
CA LEU A 318 -12.60 16.35 1.46
C LEU A 318 -13.55 16.42 2.66
N ALA A 319 -13.33 15.57 3.64
CA ALA A 319 -14.20 15.46 4.80
C ALA A 319 -13.41 15.01 6.02
N LYS A 320 -13.87 15.48 7.19
CA LYS A 320 -13.40 15.02 8.50
C LYS A 320 -14.60 14.85 9.42
N LEU A 321 -14.66 13.69 10.07
CA LEU A 321 -15.64 13.39 11.10
C LEU A 321 -15.03 13.59 12.49
N VAL A 322 -15.70 14.38 13.33
CA VAL A 322 -15.27 14.67 14.69
C VAL A 322 -16.43 14.47 15.66
N TRP A 323 -16.30 13.52 16.58
CA TRP A 323 -17.28 13.31 17.64
C TRP A 323 -17.15 14.40 18.71
N ILE A 324 -18.25 15.08 19.01
CA ILE A 324 -18.31 16.08 20.10
C ILE A 324 -18.60 15.38 21.43
N ASN A 325 -19.38 14.30 21.40
CA ASN A 325 -19.72 13.46 22.53
C ASN A 325 -20.06 12.03 22.02
N ASN A 326 -20.56 11.14 22.87
CA ASN A 326 -20.86 9.75 22.49
C ASN A 326 -22.05 9.59 21.50
N ARG A 327 -22.80 10.65 21.22
CA ARG A 327 -24.02 10.61 20.41
C ARG A 327 -24.03 11.59 19.23
N THR A 328 -23.21 12.63 19.28
CA THR A 328 -23.18 13.69 18.27
C THR A 328 -21.83 13.72 17.56
N VAL A 329 -21.87 13.65 16.23
CA VAL A 329 -20.71 13.80 15.34
C VAL A 329 -20.88 15.03 14.45
N THR A 330 -19.80 15.74 14.20
CA THR A 330 -19.73 16.82 13.22
C THR A 330 -19.03 16.31 11.97
N LEU A 331 -19.66 16.50 10.83
CA LEU A 331 -19.03 16.40 9.51
C LEU A 331 -18.52 17.79 9.13
N MET A 332 -17.22 17.90 8.94
CA MET A 332 -16.55 19.09 8.41
C MET A 332 -16.12 18.81 6.98
N LEU A 333 -16.54 19.63 6.03
CA LEU A 333 -16.24 19.48 4.62
C LEU A 333 -15.15 20.46 4.16
N ALA A 334 -14.53 20.18 3.02
CA ALA A 334 -13.44 20.99 2.46
C ALA A 334 -13.81 22.45 2.14
N ASP A 335 -15.10 22.72 1.91
CA ASP A 335 -15.63 24.07 1.70
C ASP A 335 -15.83 24.87 3.00
N GLY A 336 -15.51 24.27 4.15
CA GLY A 336 -15.68 24.86 5.46
C GLY A 336 -17.07 24.65 6.07
N SER A 337 -17.99 23.97 5.37
CA SER A 337 -19.30 23.66 5.94
C SER A 337 -19.19 22.64 7.08
N GLU A 338 -19.98 22.87 8.12
CA GLU A 338 -20.07 21.99 9.29
C GLU A 338 -21.52 21.58 9.50
N THR A 339 -21.77 20.28 9.59
CA THR A 339 -23.11 19.75 9.89
C THR A 339 -23.03 18.71 11.00
N ARG A 340 -23.94 18.82 11.98
CA ARG A 340 -24.01 17.90 13.12
C ARG A 340 -25.06 16.84 12.91
N PHE A 341 -24.71 15.60 13.26
CA PHE A 341 -25.59 14.44 13.18
C PHE A 341 -25.65 13.75 14.54
N ASN A 342 -26.85 13.32 14.92
CA ASN A 342 -27.06 12.51 16.12
C ASN A 342 -27.31 11.07 15.73
N VAL A 343 -26.72 10.14 16.47
CA VAL A 343 -27.02 8.71 16.34
C VAL A 343 -28.42 8.38 16.84
#